data_AF-A0AAW0KHE6-F1
#
_entry.id   AF-A0AAW0KHE6-F1
#
_cell.length_a   1.000
_cell.length_b   1.000
_cell.length_c   1.000
_cell.angle_alpha   90.00
_cell.angle_beta   90.00
_cell.angle_gamma   90.00
#
_symmetry.space_group_name_H-M   'P 1'
#
loop_
_entity.id
_entity.type
_entity.pdbx_description
1 polymer ?
#
loop_
_entity_poly.entity_id
_entity_poly.type
_entity_poly.pdbx_seq_one_letter_code
_entity_poly.pdbx_strand_id
1 'polypeptide(L)'
;LIFVSCTRSVYIVYTILGDVSIYVVGKDEYDELALSEVIFVITSAVKDVCGKPPTERLFLDKYGRICLCLDEIVWKGYLENTEKDRIRRLIRLKPPAEF
;
A
#
# COMPACT_ATOMS: atom_id res chain seq x y z
N LEU A 1 -0.54 -10.55 10.46
CA LEU A 1 -0.81 -9.85 11.73
C LEU A 1 -0.75 -8.36 11.44
N ILE A 2 -1.80 -7.61 11.78
CA ILE A 2 -1.82 -6.15 11.69
C ILE A 2 -1.55 -5.64 13.10
N PHE A 3 -0.68 -4.65 13.23
CA PHE A 3 -0.31 -4.04 14.50
C PHE A 3 -0.63 -2.55 14.45
N VAL A 4 -1.05 -2.00 15.59
CA VAL A 4 -1.50 -0.62 15.69
C VAL A 4 -0.71 0.06 16.80
N SER A 5 -0.24 1.27 16.51
CA SER A 5 0.36 2.17 17.49
C SER A 5 -0.30 3.54 17.40
N CYS A 6 -0.63 4.12 18.55
CA CYS A 6 -1.14 5.48 18.66
C CYS A 6 -0.07 6.34 19.34
N THR A 7 0.37 7.40 18.66
CA THR A 7 1.13 8.50 19.28
C THR A 7 0.23 9.73 19.25
N ARG A 8 0.40 10.66 20.20
CA ARG A 8 -0.54 11.74 20.61
C ARG A 8 -1.38 12.47 19.53
N SER A 9 -1.07 12.36 18.24
CA SER A 9 -1.82 12.96 17.14
C SER A 9 -1.86 12.13 15.84
N VAL A 10 -1.36 10.88 15.80
CA VAL A 10 -1.38 10.04 14.59
C VAL A 10 -1.62 8.56 14.93
N TYR A 11 -2.30 7.87 14.03
CA TYR A 11 -2.46 6.43 14.06
C TYR A 11 -1.46 5.79 13.09
N ILE A 12 -0.76 4.76 13.54
CA ILE A 12 0.18 4.00 12.73
C ILE A 12 -0.30 2.56 12.70
N VAL A 13 -0.64 2.07 11.52
CA VAL A 13 -0.95 0.67 11.29
C VAL A 13 0.17 0.06 10.48
N TYR A 14 0.68 -1.09 10.91
CA TYR A 14 1.77 -1.76 10.22
C TYR A 14 1.58 -3.27 10.12
N THR A 15 2.23 -3.86 9.12
CA THR A 15 2.27 -5.31 8.95
C THR A 15 3.56 -5.74 8.28
N ILE A 16 3.91 -7.01 8.48
CA ILE A 16 5.08 -7.64 7.88
C ILE A 16 4.60 -8.50 6.72
N LEU A 17 5.21 -8.29 5.55
CA LEU A 17 4.91 -9.01 4.33
C LEU A 17 6.22 -9.54 3.74
N GLY A 18 6.53 -10.82 3.98
CA GLY A 18 7.84 -11.38 3.64
C GLY A 18 8.94 -10.70 4.44
N ASP A 19 9.96 -10.18 3.76
CA ASP A 19 11.09 -9.47 4.37
C ASP A 19 10.84 -7.95 4.53
N VAL A 20 9.67 -7.46 4.11
CA VAL A 20 9.34 -6.03 4.09
C VAL A 20 8.30 -5.69 5.16
N SER A 21 8.49 -4.59 5.86
CA SER A 21 7.50 -4.01 6.77
C SER A 21 6.80 -2.83 6.10
N ILE A 22 5.47 -2.86 6.07
CA ILE A 22 4.62 -1.82 5.48
C ILE A 22 3.99 -1.04 6.62
N TYR A 23 4.11 0.29 6.57
CA TYR A 23 3.54 1.22 7.54
C TYR A 23 2.59 2.16 6.82
N VAL A 24 1.42 2.40 7.42
CA VAL A 24 0.47 3.43 7.00
C VAL A 24 0.23 4.33 8.20
N VAL A 25 0.37 5.64 7.97
CA VAL A 25 0.24 6.66 9.01
C VAL A 25 -0.93 7.56 8.64
N GLY A 26 -1.89 7.68 9.56
CA GLY A 26 -3.07 8.53 9.41
C GLY A 26 -3.18 9.55 10.52
N LYS A 27 -3.91 10.61 10.23
CA LYS A 27 -4.23 11.71 11.14
C LYS A 27 -5.69 12.12 10.89
N ASP A 28 -6.30 12.76 11.89
CA ASP A 28 -7.62 13.37 11.81
C ASP A 28 -8.71 12.33 11.45
N GLU A 29 -9.21 12.33 10.23
CA GLU A 29 -10.29 11.44 9.76
C GLU A 29 -9.83 9.99 9.51
N TYR A 30 -8.52 9.74 9.48
CA TYR A 30 -7.95 8.40 9.27
C TYR A 30 -7.62 7.73 10.60
N ASP A 31 -8.65 7.11 11.19
CA ASP A 31 -8.55 6.30 12.39
C ASP A 31 -7.95 4.90 12.14
N GLU A 32 -7.84 4.10 13.21
CA GLU A 32 -7.29 2.74 13.16
C GLU A 32 -8.00 1.83 12.14
N LEU A 33 -9.32 1.94 12.02
CA LEU A 33 -10.11 1.07 11.16
C LEU A 33 -9.90 1.45 9.69
N ALA A 34 -9.97 2.74 9.37
CA ALA A 34 -9.70 3.25 8.03
C ALA A 34 -8.28 2.85 7.57
N LEU A 35 -7.28 3.02 8.43
CA LEU A 35 -5.90 2.63 8.11
C LEU A 35 -5.72 1.11 7.95
N SER A 36 -6.51 0.31 8.68
CA SER A 36 -6.50 -1.15 8.55
C SER A 36 -7.05 -1.61 7.20
N GLU A 37 -8.05 -0.93 6.64
CA GLU A 37 -8.53 -1.19 5.29
C GLU A 37 -7.48 -0.79 4.25
N VAL A 38 -6.86 0.39 4.40
CA VAL A 38 -5.81 0.87 3.50
C VAL A 38 -4.62 -0.09 3.45
N ILE A 39 -4.11 -0.54 4.61
CA ILE A 39 -2.98 -1.48 4.64
C ILE A 39 -3.35 -2.84 4.03
N PHE A 40 -4.60 -3.27 4.13
CA PHE A 40 -5.08 -4.50 3.50
C PHE A 40 -5.04 -4.39 1.97
N VAL A 41 -5.52 -3.28 1.41
CA VAL A 41 -5.48 -3.04 -0.04
C VAL A 41 -4.03 -2.95 -0.54
N ILE A 42 -3.17 -2.21 0.16
CA ILE A 42 -1.73 -2.07 -0.19
C ILE A 42 -1.05 -3.44 -0.17
N THR A 43 -1.22 -4.22 0.90
CA THR A 43 -0.57 -5.54 1.02
C THR A 43 -1.08 -6.52 -0.03
N SER A 44 -2.36 -6.47 -0.38
CA SER A 44 -2.94 -7.26 -1.48
C SER A 44 -2.33 -6.88 -2.84
N ALA A 45 -2.18 -5.57 -3.11
CA ALA A 45 -1.57 -5.08 -4.34
C ALA A 45 -0.08 -5.48 -4.44
N VAL A 46 0.68 -5.38 -3.35
CA VAL A 46 2.09 -5.82 -3.31
C VAL A 46 2.20 -7.33 -3.54
N LYS A 47 1.36 -8.14 -2.88
CA LYS A 47 1.32 -9.61 -3.10
C LYS A 47 1.05 -9.96 -4.55
N ASP A 48 0.14 -9.25 -5.21
CA ASP A 48 -0.18 -9.49 -6.61
C ASP A 48 0.96 -9.17 -7.56
N VAL A 49 1.63 -8.03 -7.34
CA VAL A 49 2.74 -7.60 -8.18
C VAL A 49 3.94 -8.53 -8.02
N CYS A 50 4.19 -9.01 -6.81
CA CYS A 50 5.31 -9.92 -6.50
C CYS A 50 4.99 -11.39 -6.80
N GLY A 51 3.70 -11.80 -6.79
CA GLY A 51 3.23 -13.17 -7.01
C GLY A 51 3.57 -14.17 -5.90
N LYS A 52 4.38 -13.76 -4.92
CA LYS A 52 4.82 -14.51 -3.74
C LYS A 52 5.16 -13.53 -2.61
N PRO A 53 5.34 -13.99 -1.35
CA PRO A 53 5.85 -13.14 -0.29
C PRO A 53 7.15 -12.42 -0.74
N PRO A 54 7.20 -11.08 -0.67
CA PRO A 54 8.30 -10.32 -1.22
C PRO A 54 9.55 -10.44 -0.34
N THR A 55 10.68 -10.71 -0.98
CA THR A 55 11.99 -10.38 -0.41
C THR A 55 12.32 -8.91 -0.72
N GLU A 56 13.28 -8.33 -0.02
CA GLU A 56 13.72 -6.95 -0.28
C GLU A 56 14.09 -6.74 -1.76
N ARG A 57 14.89 -7.67 -2.33
CA ARG A 57 15.28 -7.62 -3.74
C ARG A 57 14.07 -7.70 -4.68
N LEU A 58 13.13 -8.62 -4.45
CA LEU A 58 11.95 -8.76 -5.31
C LEU A 58 11.06 -7.51 -5.24
N PHE A 59 10.93 -6.92 -4.07
CA PHE A 59 10.18 -5.69 -3.89
C PHE A 59 10.79 -4.55 -4.71
N LEU A 60 12.13 -4.39 -4.65
CA LEU A 60 12.86 -3.39 -5.42
C LEU A 60 12.78 -3.64 -6.94
N ASP A 61 12.90 -4.90 -7.38
CA ASP A 61 12.75 -5.28 -8.79
C ASP A 61 11.35 -4.93 -9.36
N LYS A 62 10.35 -4.77 -8.49
CA LYS A 62 8.97 -4.41 -8.86
C LYS A 62 8.56 -3.01 -8.41
N TYR A 63 9.50 -2.21 -7.89
CA TYR A 63 9.23 -0.95 -7.21
C TYR A 63 8.33 -0.01 -8.02
N GLY A 64 8.69 0.28 -9.28
CA GLY A 64 7.90 1.17 -10.13
C GLY A 64 6.44 0.73 -10.29
N ARG A 65 6.17 -0.59 -10.40
CA ARG A 65 4.81 -1.11 -10.49
C ARG A 65 4.07 -1.04 -9.15
N ILE A 66 4.77 -1.19 -8.04
CA ILE A 66 4.22 -1.01 -6.69
C ILE A 66 3.85 0.47 -6.47
N CYS A 67 4.71 1.41 -6.87
CA CYS A 67 4.42 2.84 -6.84
C CYS A 67 3.16 3.19 -7.64
N LEU A 68 3.02 2.65 -8.85
CA LEU A 68 1.78 2.84 -9.63
C LEU A 68 0.54 2.34 -8.88
N CYS A 69 0.61 1.20 -8.19
CA CYS A 69 -0.50 0.73 -7.35
C CYS A 69 -0.77 1.72 -6.20
N LEU A 70 0.27 2.21 -5.53
CA LEU A 70 0.13 3.16 -4.42
C LEU A 70 -0.52 4.47 -4.88
N ASP A 71 -0.15 5.01 -6.04
CA ASP A 71 -0.75 6.23 -6.60
C ASP A 71 -2.25 6.08 -6.89
N GLU A 72 -2.70 4.87 -7.23
CA GLU A 72 -4.13 4.60 -7.44
C GLU A 72 -4.86 4.36 -6.11
N ILE A 73 -4.19 3.81 -5.10
CA ILE A 73 -4.80 3.57 -3.79
C ILE A 73 -4.92 4.89 -3.03
N VAL A 74 -3.83 5.65 -2.94
CA VAL A 74 -3.74 6.91 -2.21
C VAL A 74 -3.23 8.01 -3.11
N TRP A 75 -3.99 9.08 -3.27
CA TRP A 75 -3.58 10.27 -4.00
C TRP A 75 -3.61 11.50 -3.12
N LYS A 76 -2.46 12.17 -2.96
CA LYS A 76 -2.32 13.37 -2.11
C LYS A 76 -2.87 13.22 -0.68
N GLY A 77 -2.78 12.01 -0.12
CA GLY A 77 -3.28 11.70 1.22
C GLY A 77 -4.77 11.31 1.29
N TYR A 78 -5.46 11.24 0.15
CA TYR A 78 -6.84 10.76 0.05
C TYR A 78 -6.88 9.30 -0.44
N LEU A 79 -7.71 8.48 0.20
CA LEU A 79 -8.00 7.13 -0.28
C LEU A 79 -8.90 7.20 -1.52
N GLU A 80 -8.37 6.80 -2.67
CA GLU A 80 -9.06 6.90 -3.96
C GLU A 80 -9.70 5.58 -4.38
N ASN A 81 -8.93 4.49 -4.31
CA ASN A 81 -9.38 3.17 -4.77
C ASN A 81 -9.02 2.07 -3.78
N THR A 82 -10.03 1.30 -3.39
CA THR A 82 -9.87 0.07 -2.58
C THR A 82 -10.09 -1.20 -3.39
N GLU A 83 -10.67 -1.07 -4.59
CA GLU A 83 -10.97 -2.20 -5.46
C GLU A 83 -9.77 -2.63 -6.30
N LYS A 84 -9.27 -3.83 -5.99
CA LYS A 84 -8.12 -4.48 -6.62
C LYS A 84 -8.20 -4.53 -8.15
N ASP A 85 -9.32 -4.93 -8.73
CA ASP A 85 -9.45 -5.05 -10.19
C ASP A 85 -9.45 -3.70 -10.89
N ARG A 86 -9.97 -2.66 -10.22
CA ARG A 86 -9.92 -1.29 -10.71
C ARG A 86 -8.49 -0.76 -10.70
N ILE A 87 -7.77 -0.90 -9.58
CA ILE A 87 -6.34 -0.53 -9.46
C ILE A 87 -5.52 -1.20 -10.56
N ARG A 88 -5.68 -2.51 -10.75
CA ARG A 88 -4.97 -3.29 -11.78
C ARG A 88 -5.21 -2.80 -13.21
N ARG A 89 -6.40 -2.28 -13.51
CA ARG A 89 -6.71 -1.69 -14.82
C ARG A 89 -6.03 -0.33 -14.97
N LEU A 90 -6.10 0.51 -13.95
CA LEU A 90 -5.56 1.87 -13.97
C LEU A 90 -4.03 1.88 -14.11
N ILE A 91 -3.32 1.00 -13.39
CA ILE A 91 -1.85 0.93 -13.50
C ILE A 91 -1.34 0.47 -14.88
N ARG A 92 -2.18 -0.19 -15.70
CA ARG A 92 -1.82 -0.61 -17.07
C ARG A 92 -1.90 0.55 -18.07
N LEU A 93 -2.68 1.57 -17.73
CA LEU A 93 -2.89 2.75 -18.57
C LEU A 93 -1.82 3.81 -18.34
N LYS A 94 -1.12 3.77 -17.20
CA LYS A 94 0.00 4.65 -16.91
C LYS A 94 1.24 4.18 -17.69
N PRO A 95 1.94 5.08 -18.40
CA PRO A 95 3.23 4.75 -18.97
C PRO A 95 4.19 4.32 -17.85
N PRO A 96 5.20 3.47 -18.13
CA PRO A 96 6.23 3.19 -17.16
C PRO A 96 6.89 4.53 -16.81
N ALA A 97 6.59 5.05 -15.62
CA ALA A 97 7.24 6.25 -15.15
C ALA A 97 8.74 5.96 -15.06
N GLU A 98 9.54 6.83 -15.66
CA GLU A 98 11.00 6.86 -15.46
C GLU A 98 11.22 7.23 -13.99
N PHE A 99 11.42 6.21 -13.14
CA PHE A 99 11.81 6.35 -11.74
C PHE A 99 13.30 6.07 -11.61
#